data_AF-A0A368TAI8-F1
#
_entry.id   AF-A0A368TAI8-F1
#
_cell.length_a   1.000
_cell.length_b   1.000
_cell.length_c   1.000
_cell.angle_alpha   90.00
_cell.angle_beta   90.00
_cell.angle_gamma   90.00
#
_symmetry.space_group_name_H-M   'P 1'
#
loop_
_entity.id
_entity.type
_entity.pdbx_description
1 polymer ?
#
loop_
_entity_poly.entity_id
_entity_poly.type
_entity_poly.pdbx_seq_one_letter_code
_entity_poly.pdbx_strand_id
1 'polypeptide(L)' 'MENGTFPTPHPESATQDAHYAAFLAVAAAFLTGYRLERCSVPDGWEYTVRTPDGVVHTRWRLADVQRILAAVRGPR' A
#
# COMPACT_ATOMS: atom_id res chain seq x y z
N MET A 1 -2.10 -33.23 -15.78
CA MET A 1 -2.86 -31.97 -15.63
C MET A 1 -3.18 -31.87 -14.15
N GLU A 2 -2.33 -31.21 -13.35
CA GLU A 2 -2.46 -31.25 -11.89
C GLU A 2 -2.66 -29.86 -11.29
N ASN A 3 -3.78 -29.75 -10.56
CA ASN A 3 -4.22 -28.77 -9.58
C ASN A 3 -3.49 -27.42 -9.53
N GLY A 4 -4.03 -26.45 -10.26
CA GLY A 4 -3.87 -25.04 -9.93
C GLY A 4 -4.64 -24.74 -8.63
N THR A 5 -4.00 -24.96 -7.49
CA THR A 5 -4.41 -24.34 -6.22
C THR A 5 -4.31 -22.83 -6.42
N PHE A 6 -5.43 -22.17 -6.70
CA PHE A 6 -5.52 -20.72 -6.49
C PHE A 6 -5.21 -20.49 -5.01
N PRO A 7 -4.18 -19.71 -4.65
CA PRO A 7 -3.92 -19.44 -3.24
C PRO A 7 -5.17 -18.79 -2.69
N THR A 8 -5.78 -19.41 -1.67
CA THR A 8 -6.83 -18.76 -0.88
C THR A 8 -6.27 -17.39 -0.52
N PRO A 9 -6.90 -16.27 -0.91
CA PRO A 9 -6.37 -14.96 -0.59
C PRO A 9 -6.21 -14.92 0.92
N HIS A 10 -4.96 -14.78 1.38
CA HIS A 10 -4.70 -14.71 2.81
C HIS A 10 -5.55 -13.57 3.35
N PRO A 11 -6.26 -13.71 4.49
CA PRO A 11 -7.06 -12.62 5.04
C PRO A 11 -6.21 -11.35 5.28
N GLU A 12 -4.91 -11.53 5.52
CA GLU A 12 -3.91 -10.46 5.49
C GLU A 12 -3.84 -9.76 4.13
N SER A 13 -3.80 -10.50 3.01
CA SER A 13 -3.78 -9.94 1.65
C SER A 13 -5.05 -9.12 1.36
N ALA A 14 -6.24 -9.55 1.80
CA ALA A 14 -7.46 -8.78 1.62
C ALA A 14 -7.44 -7.46 2.40
N THR A 15 -6.96 -7.50 3.65
CA THR A 15 -6.81 -6.31 4.51
C THR A 15 -5.72 -5.36 3.96
N GLN A 16 -4.63 -5.91 3.42
CA GLN A 16 -3.54 -5.15 2.79
C GLN A 16 -4.00 -4.48 1.50
N ASP A 17 -4.85 -5.12 0.69
CA ASP A 17 -5.41 -4.53 -0.52
C ASP A 17 -6.31 -3.34 -0.19
N ALA A 18 -7.13 -3.46 0.87
CA ALA A 18 -7.94 -2.36 1.35
C ALA A 18 -7.10 -1.16 1.82
N HIS A 19 -6.01 -1.41 2.56
CA HIS A 19 -5.08 -0.34 2.97
C HIS A 19 -4.35 0.28 1.78
N TYR A 20 -3.94 -0.53 0.80
CA TYR A 20 -3.30 -0.05 -0.42
C TYR A 20 -4.24 0.85 -1.24
N ALA A 21 -5.48 0.42 -1.47
CA ALA A 21 -6.48 1.20 -2.20
C ALA A 21 -6.79 2.54 -1.49
N ALA A 22 -6.95 2.51 -0.16
CA ALA A 22 -7.16 3.72 0.62
C ALA A 22 -5.95 4.67 0.56
N PHE A 23 -4.74 4.12 0.67
CA PHE A 23 -3.52 4.92 0.61
C PHE A 23 -3.26 5.48 -0.79
N LEU A 24 -3.57 4.72 -1.84
CA LEU A 24 -3.52 5.19 -3.23
C LEU A 24 -4.46 6.37 -3.46
N ALA A 25 -5.67 6.34 -2.91
CA ALA A 25 -6.62 7.45 -3.01
C ALA A 25 -6.09 8.72 -2.33
N VAL A 26 -5.51 8.58 -1.13
CA VAL A 26 -4.85 9.71 -0.43
C VAL A 26 -3.67 10.22 -1.27
N ALA A 27 -2.78 9.33 -1.71
CA ALA A 27 -1.64 9.72 -2.53
C ALA A 27 -2.07 10.42 -3.83
N ALA A 28 -3.11 9.94 -4.51
CA ALA A 28 -3.63 10.59 -5.73
C ALA A 28 -4.18 12.00 -5.47
N ALA A 29 -4.75 12.24 -4.28
CA ALA A 29 -5.28 13.55 -3.90
C ALA A 29 -4.17 14.59 -3.60
N PHE A 30 -3.02 14.16 -3.08
CA PHE A 30 -1.93 15.06 -2.67
C PHE A 30 -0.70 15.05 -3.60
N LEU A 31 -0.46 13.95 -4.31
CA LEU A 31 0.76 13.66 -5.09
C LEU A 31 0.39 13.30 -6.54
N THR A 32 -0.09 14.29 -7.29
CA THR A 32 -0.50 14.10 -8.70
C THR A 32 0.66 13.65 -9.58
N GLY A 33 0.48 12.54 -10.30
CA GLY A 33 1.49 11.96 -11.19
C GLY A 33 2.50 11.03 -10.51
N TYR A 34 2.45 10.90 -9.19
CA TYR A 34 3.33 9.98 -8.46
C TYR A 34 2.81 8.55 -8.57
N ARG A 35 3.73 7.59 -8.63
CA ARG A 35 3.40 6.16 -8.68
C ARG A 35 3.63 5.54 -7.31
N LEU A 36 2.59 4.93 -6.75
CA LEU A 36 2.67 4.12 -5.55
C LEU A 36 2.98 2.67 -5.95
N GLU A 37 4.01 2.09 -5.34
CA GLU A 37 4.40 0.69 -5.47
C GLU A 37 4.37 0.03 -4.09
N ARG A 38 3.99 -1.25 -4.02
CA ARG A 38 4.15 -2.06 -2.80
C ARG A 38 5.16 -3.17 -3.04
N CYS A 39 6.04 -3.38 -2.08
CA CYS A 39 7.02 -4.46 -2.07
C CYS A 39 6.91 -5.27 -0.79
N SER A 40 7.00 -6.59 -0.92
CA SER A 40 7.15 -7.48 0.24
C SER A 40 8.58 -7.40 0.75
N VAL A 41 8.74 -7.25 2.06
CA VAL A 41 10.02 -7.16 2.76
C VAL A 41 10.01 -8.18 3.90
N PRO A 42 11.19 -8.56 4.45
CA PRO A 42 11.26 -9.56 5.53
C PRO A 42 10.38 -9.25 6.76
N ASP A 43 10.14 -7.96 7.01
CA ASP A 43 9.37 -7.43 8.15
C ASP A 43 7.91 -7.08 7.77
N GLY A 44 7.41 -7.58 6.62
CA GLY A 44 6.05 -7.34 6.14
C GLY A 44 6.01 -6.61 4.81
N TRP A 45 5.43 -5.40 4.78
CA TRP A 45 5.22 -4.65 3.53
C TRP A 45 5.75 -3.23 3.61
N GLU A 46 6.29 -2.77 2.49
CA GLU A 46 6.73 -1.40 2.28
C GLU A 46 6.00 -0.80 1.07
N TYR A 47 5.55 0.43 1.23
CA TYR A 47 4.89 1.23 0.21
C TYR A 47 5.86 2.33 -0.21
N THR A 48 6.32 2.27 -1.46
CA THR A 48 7.24 3.25 -2.04
C THR A 48 6.44 4.18 -2.94
N VAL A 49 6.59 5.49 -2.75
CA VAL A 49 6.09 6.48 -3.69
C VAL A 49 7.24 6.98 -4.53
N ARG A 50 7.06 6.91 -5.85
CA ARG A 50 8.01 7.44 -6.83
C ARG A 50 7.45 8.67 -7.53
N THR A 51 8.34 9.61 -7.82
CA THR A 51 8.05 10.73 -8.72
C THR A 51 7.77 10.21 -10.13
N PRO A 52 7.16 11.03 -11.02
CA PRO A 52 6.99 10.68 -12.43
C PRO A 52 8.30 10.27 -13.12
N ASP A 53 9.42 10.89 -12.74
CA ASP A 53 10.76 10.59 -13.24
C ASP A 53 11.36 9.27 -12.70
N GLY A 54 10.61 8.52 -11.89
CA GLY A 54 11.00 7.22 -11.35
C GLY A 54 11.89 7.27 -10.09
N VAL A 55 12.16 8.46 -9.57
CA VAL A 55 12.95 8.66 -8.34
C VAL A 55 12.09 8.34 -7.12
N VAL A 56 12.66 7.66 -6.13
CA VAL A 56 11.98 7.40 -4.86
C VAL A 56 11.79 8.72 -4.12
N HIS A 57 10.54 9.14 -3.96
CA HIS A 57 10.19 10.31 -3.18
C HIS A 57 10.17 9.98 -1.68
N THR A 58 9.55 8.85 -1.32
CA THR A 58 9.41 8.42 0.07
C THR A 58 9.04 6.94 0.17
N ARG A 59 9.24 6.35 1.35
CA ARG A 59 8.95 4.96 1.69
C ARG A 59 8.24 4.90 3.03
N TRP A 60 7.20 4.09 3.12
CA TRP A 60 6.45 3.87 4.35
C TRP A 60 6.26 2.39 4.62
N ARG A 61 6.40 1.96 5.88
CA ARG A 61 6.03 0.61 6.29
C ARG A 61 4.51 0.50 6.40
N LEU A 62 3.98 -0.72 6.35
CA LEU A 62 2.56 -0.98 6.56
C LEU A 62 2.03 -0.35 7.87
N ALA A 63 2.78 -0.44 8.96
CA ALA A 63 2.41 0.17 10.24
C ALA A 63 2.27 1.70 10.14
N ASP A 64 3.14 2.37 9.39
CA ASP A 64 3.07 3.82 9.17
C ASP A 64 1.87 4.19 8.29
N VAL A 65 1.61 3.43 7.23
CA VAL A 65 0.43 3.62 6.38
C VAL A 65 -0.85 3.46 7.19
N GLN A 66 -0.94 2.44 8.05
CA GLN A 66 -2.08 2.27 8.95
C GLN A 66 -2.26 3.45 9.90
N ARG A 67 -1.16 3.99 10.46
CA ARG A 67 -1.19 5.19 11.31
C ARG A 67 -1.67 6.42 10.54
N ILE A 68 -1.15 6.65 9.33
CA ILE A 68 -1.57 7.77 8.46
C ILE A 68 -3.06 7.64 8.14
N LEU A 69 -3.52 6.45 7.72
CA LEU A 69 -4.93 6.22 7.41
C LEU A 69 -5.83 6.40 8.63
N ALA A 70 -5.39 5.98 9.82
CA ALA A 70 -6.12 6.21 11.07
C ALA A 70 -6.21 7.71 11.42
N ALA A 71 -5.13 8.47 11.23
CA ALA A 71 -5.09 9.91 11.49
C ALA A 71 -5.95 10.70 10.49
N VAL A 72 -5.92 10.34 9.20
CA VAL A 72 -6.76 10.97 8.16
C VAL A 72 -8.24 10.66 8.38
N ARG A 73 -8.56 9.51 8.97
CA ARG A 73 -9.94 9.09 9.33
C ARG A 73 -10.40 9.57 10.71
N GLY A 74 -9.75 10.58 11.31
CA GLY A 74 -9.86 10.96 12.73
C GLY A 74 -11.26 10.92 13.40
N PRO A 75 -11.32 10.85 14.74
CA PRO A 75 -12.57 10.71 15.49
C PRO A 75 -13.51 11.86 15.14
N ARG A 76 -14.70 11.52 14.63
CA ARG A 76 -15.76 12.50 14.33
C ARG A 76 -16.24 13.19 15.59
#